data_AF-A0A7C2FD24-F1
#
_entry.id   AF-A0A7C2FD24-F1
#
_cell.length_a   1.000
_cell.length_b   1.000
_cell.length_c   1.000
_cell.angle_alpha   90.00
_cell.angle_beta   90.00
_cell.angle_gamma   90.00
#
_symmetry.space_group_name_H-M   'P 1'
#
loop_
_entity.id
_entity.type
_entity.pdbx_description
1 polymer ?
#
loop_
_entity_poly.entity_id
_entity_poly.type
_entity_poly.pdbx_seq_one_letter_code
_entity_poly.pdbx_strand_id
1 'polypeptide(L)'
;MEYFLKNISVGEIIAIIDLREEIKKKVRSGELSYGELDDAVIERDLLTIITSLIKRGFLEYNMGVFNLAGWIRDYLKKKYKSLDAGVFKSIDRIVGD
;
A
#
# COMPACT_ATOMS: atom_id res chain seq x y z
N MET A 1 1.65 -1.02 3.43
CA MET A 1 2.71 -1.59 2.57
C MET A 1 2.24 -2.78 1.75
N GLU A 2 1.56 -3.76 2.33
CA GLU A 2 1.11 -4.97 1.60
C GLU A 2 0.29 -4.68 0.34
N TYR A 3 -0.62 -3.69 0.40
CA TYR A 3 -1.37 -3.22 -0.76
C TYR A 3 -0.45 -2.82 -1.93
N PHE A 4 0.60 -2.04 -1.66
CA PHE A 4 1.56 -1.62 -2.68
C PHE A 4 2.49 -2.76 -3.12
N LEU A 5 2.81 -3.71 -2.24
CA LEU A 5 3.57 -4.91 -2.60
C LEU A 5 2.82 -5.82 -3.59
N LYS A 6 1.49 -5.90 -3.43
CA LYS A 6 0.60 -6.61 -4.34
C LYS A 6 0.48 -5.89 -5.69
N ASN A 7 0.24 -4.58 -5.67
CA ASN A 7 -0.12 -3.82 -6.87
C ASN A 7 1.08 -3.25 -7.64
N ILE A 8 2.24 -3.06 -7.00
CA ILE A 8 3.50 -2.54 -7.55
C ILE A 8 3.44 -1.08 -8.01
N SER A 9 2.43 -0.72 -8.80
CA SER A 9 2.16 0.62 -9.32
C SER A 9 0.65 0.83 -9.37
N VAL A 10 0.17 1.95 -8.83
CA VAL A 10 -1.25 2.20 -8.67
C VAL A 10 -1.56 3.69 -8.74
N GLY A 11 -2.63 4.04 -9.45
CA GLY A 11 -3.12 5.42 -9.52
C GLY A 11 -3.61 5.89 -8.15
N GLU A 12 -3.38 7.16 -7.85
CA GLU A 12 -3.68 7.79 -6.56
C GLU A 12 -5.13 7.61 -6.15
N ILE A 13 -6.06 7.97 -7.03
CA ILE A 13 -7.49 7.88 -6.77
C ILE A 13 -7.90 6.43 -6.47
N ILE A 14 -7.38 5.47 -7.25
CA ILE A 14 -7.69 4.05 -7.06
C ILE A 14 -7.14 3.55 -5.72
N ALA A 15 -5.89 3.89 -5.40
CA ALA A 15 -5.26 3.49 -4.15
C ALA A 15 -6.02 4.01 -2.93
N ILE A 16 -6.47 5.26 -2.97
CA ILE A 16 -7.23 5.87 -1.88
C ILE A 16 -8.59 5.19 -1.72
N ILE A 17 -9.32 4.97 -2.82
CA ILE A 17 -10.62 4.28 -2.78
C ILE A 17 -10.48 2.86 -2.22
N ASP A 18 -9.55 2.07 -2.76
CA ASP A 18 -9.35 0.68 -2.35
C ASP A 18 -8.97 0.57 -0.86
N LEU A 19 -8.03 1.41 -0.41
CA LEU A 19 -7.56 1.40 0.98
C LEU A 19 -8.66 1.87 1.95
N ARG A 20 -9.44 2.89 1.57
CA ARG A 20 -10.57 3.37 2.38
C ARG A 20 -11.63 2.27 2.56
N GLU A 21 -11.99 1.57 1.49
CA GLU A 21 -12.97 0.49 1.57
C GLU A 21 -12.45 -0.72 2.37
N GLU A 22 -11.16 -1.04 2.25
CA GLU A 22 -10.54 -2.08 3.08
C GLU A 22 -10.52 -1.71 4.57
N ILE A 23 -10.26 -0.44 4.92
CA ILE A 23 -10.38 0.05 6.31
C ILE A 23 -11.81 -0.11 6.81
N LYS A 24 -12.81 0.40 6.08
CA LYS A 24 -14.23 0.27 6.47
C LYS A 24 -14.65 -1.18 6.61
N LYS A 25 -14.16 -2.08 5.76
CA LYS A 25 -14.41 -3.51 5.84
C LYS A 25 -13.84 -4.11 7.13
N LYS A 26 -12.57 -3.82 7.46
CA LYS A 26 -11.91 -4.32 8.68
C LYS A 26 -12.54 -3.78 9.96
N VAL A 27 -13.03 -2.55 9.94
CA VAL A 27 -13.77 -2.00 11.09
C VAL A 27 -15.11 -2.69 11.27
N ARG A 28 -15.84 -2.95 10.17
CA ARG A 28 -17.10 -3.72 10.21
C ARG A 28 -16.91 -5.17 10.66
N SER A 29 -15.78 -5.80 10.35
CA SER A 29 -15.46 -7.16 10.81
C SER A 29 -14.86 -7.23 12.21
N GLY A 30 -14.55 -6.08 12.83
CA GLY A 30 -13.92 -6.01 14.15
C GLY A 30 -12.41 -6.31 14.15
N GLU A 31 -11.79 -6.45 12.97
CA GLU A 31 -10.35 -6.65 12.81
C GLU A 31 -9.53 -5.37 13.04
N LEU A 32 -10.18 -4.21 12.93
CA LEU A 32 -9.56 -2.91 13.12
C LEU A 32 -10.45 -2.02 13.99
N SER A 33 -9.87 -1.39 15.00
CA SER A 33 -10.51 -0.29 15.71
C SER A 33 -10.12 1.03 15.03
N TYR A 34 -11.10 1.85 14.70
CA TYR A 34 -10.91 3.16 14.06
C TYR A 34 -11.81 4.18 14.75
N GLY A 35 -11.29 5.40 14.96
CA GLY A 35 -11.98 6.42 15.75
C GLY A 35 -13.26 6.92 15.09
N GLU A 36 -13.14 7.45 13.87
CA GLU A 36 -14.26 8.05 13.12
C GLU A 36 -14.30 7.47 11.70
N LEU A 37 -15.46 6.94 11.30
CA LEU A 37 -15.68 6.35 9.97
C LEU A 37 -16.20 7.39 8.95
N ASP A 38 -15.62 8.59 8.98
CA ASP A 38 -15.83 9.60 7.95
C ASP A 38 -14.81 9.44 6.82
N ASP A 39 -15.26 9.58 5.57
CA ASP A 39 -14.43 9.36 4.40
C ASP A 39 -13.27 10.35 4.33
N ALA A 40 -13.49 11.63 4.63
CA ALA A 40 -12.46 12.64 4.58
C ALA A 40 -11.41 12.43 5.68
N VAL A 41 -11.83 11.94 6.86
CA VAL A 41 -10.91 11.58 7.95
C VAL A 41 -10.03 10.40 7.55
N ILE A 42 -10.61 9.32 7.02
CA ILE A 42 -9.86 8.14 6.58
C ILE A 42 -8.87 8.51 5.46
N GLU A 43 -9.31 9.29 4.47
CA GLU A 43 -8.46 9.70 3.35
C GLU A 43 -7.29 10.58 3.79
N ARG A 44 -7.52 11.51 4.71
CA ARG A 44 -6.45 12.35 5.29
C ARG A 44 -5.40 11.48 6.00
N ASP A 45 -5.84 10.51 6.79
CA ASP A 45 -4.93 9.63 7.53
C ASP A 45 -4.16 8.71 6.56
N LEU A 46 -4.83 8.17 5.53
CA LEU A 46 -4.21 7.43 4.44
C LEU A 46 -3.13 8.24 3.72
N LEU A 47 -3.43 9.48 3.31
CA LEU A 47 -2.47 10.36 2.66
C LEU A 47 -1.27 10.67 3.55
N THR A 48 -1.49 10.83 4.86
CA THR A 48 -0.41 11.02 5.84
C THR A 48 0.51 9.79 5.89
N ILE A 49 -0.07 8.59 5.94
CA ILE A 49 0.68 7.32 5.93
C ILE A 49 1.44 7.14 4.61
N ILE A 50 0.80 7.36 3.47
CA ILE A 50 1.41 7.24 2.14
C ILE A 50 2.56 8.23 1.98
N THR A 51 2.37 9.49 2.41
CA THR A 51 3.42 10.50 2.41
C THR A 51 4.62 10.07 3.26
N SER A 52 4.38 9.45 4.41
CA SER A 52 5.45 8.88 5.24
C SER A 52 6.20 7.77 4.51
N LEU A 53 5.49 6.89 3.79
CA LEU A 53 6.11 5.83 2.98
C LEU A 53 6.95 6.39 1.83
N ILE A 54 6.50 7.47 1.19
CA ILE A 54 7.27 8.18 0.15
C ILE A 54 8.53 8.79 0.75
N LYS A 55 8.40 9.54 1.85
CA LYS A 55 9.54 10.19 2.54
C LYS A 55 10.60 9.20 3.01
N ARG A 56 10.18 7.99 3.42
CA ARG A 56 11.07 6.91 3.84
C ARG A 56 11.65 6.12 2.66
N GLY A 57 11.30 6.46 1.42
CA GLY A 57 11.80 5.82 0.22
C GLY A 57 11.21 4.44 -0.05
N PHE A 58 10.05 4.10 0.53
CA PHE A 58 9.34 2.86 0.20
C PHE A 58 8.46 3.01 -1.04
N LEU A 59 7.99 4.23 -1.30
CA LEU A 59 7.20 4.56 -2.47
C LEU A 59 7.82 5.73 -3.24
N GLU A 60 7.58 5.75 -4.54
CA GLU A 60 7.86 6.86 -5.45
C GLU A 60 6.50 7.41 -5.95
N TYR A 61 6.32 8.73 -5.95
CA TYR A 61 5.12 9.35 -6.50
C TYR A 61 5.46 10.12 -7.78
N ASN A 62 4.75 9.83 -8.86
CA ASN A 62 4.93 10.49 -10.15
C ASN A 62 3.58 10.64 -10.86
N MET A 63 3.20 11.88 -11.20
CA MET A 63 1.98 12.24 -11.95
C MET A 63 0.72 11.47 -11.49
N GLY A 64 0.38 11.51 -10.20
CA GLY A 64 -0.83 10.85 -9.69
C GLY A 64 -0.71 9.33 -9.58
N VAL A 65 0.50 8.76 -9.58
CA VAL A 65 0.73 7.32 -9.45
C VAL A 65 1.71 7.04 -8.31
N PHE A 66 1.31 6.15 -7.41
CA PHE A 66 2.17 5.58 -6.38
C PHE A 66 2.87 4.33 -6.93
N ASN A 67 4.19 4.31 -6.87
CA ASN A 67 5.02 3.20 -7.31
C ASN A 67 5.81 2.65 -6.12
N LEU A 68 6.03 1.34 -6.06
CA LEU A 68 7.10 0.80 -5.21
C LEU A 68 8.44 1.39 -5.64
N ALA A 69 9.26 1.74 -4.65
CA ALA A 69 10.60 2.25 -4.92
C ALA A 69 11.42 1.27 -5.76
N GLY A 70 12.30 1.79 -6.62
CA GLY A 70 13.16 1.00 -7.51
C GLY A 70 13.90 -0.13 -6.79
N TRP A 71 14.50 0.18 -5.64
CA TRP A 71 15.25 -0.80 -4.84
C TRP A 71 14.37 -1.95 -4.32
N ILE A 72 13.10 -1.69 -3.98
CA ILE A 72 12.14 -2.72 -3.57
C ILE A 72 11.78 -3.60 -4.76
N ARG A 73 11.49 -2.98 -5.91
CA ARG A 73 11.17 -3.72 -7.14
C ARG A 73 12.33 -4.65 -7.51
N ASP A 74 13.56 -4.17 -7.44
CA ASP A 74 14.73 -4.98 -7.77
C ASP A 74 14.99 -6.09 -6.75
N TYR A 75 14.78 -5.81 -5.46
CA TYR A 75 14.80 -6.85 -4.42
C TYR A 75 13.76 -7.94 -4.69
N LEU A 76 12.52 -7.55 -5.01
CA LEU A 76 11.43 -8.49 -5.30
C LEU A 76 11.70 -9.32 -6.56
N LYS A 77 12.25 -8.71 -7.63
CA LYS A 77 12.67 -9.44 -8.84
C LYS A 77 13.72 -10.51 -8.53
N LYS A 78 14.70 -10.18 -7.69
CA LYS A 78 15.74 -11.14 -7.27
C LYS A 78 15.15 -12.28 -6.44
N LYS A 79 14.23 -11.98 -5.51
CA LYS A 79 13.64 -12.97 -4.62
C LYS A 79 12.65 -13.90 -5.35
N TYR A 80 11.79 -13.36 -6.21
CA TYR A 80 10.66 -14.09 -6.79
C TYR A 80 10.80 -14.41 -8.29
N LYS A 81 11.87 -13.96 -8.97
CA LYS A 81 12.12 -14.11 -10.41
C LYS A 81 11.07 -13.48 -11.35
N SER A 82 9.92 -13.04 -10.84
CA SER A 82 8.92 -12.23 -11.55
C SER A 82 8.34 -11.13 -10.65
N LEU A 83 7.78 -10.09 -11.28
CA LEU A 83 7.05 -9.00 -10.64
C LEU A 83 5.63 -8.98 -11.20
N ASP A 84 4.89 -10.05 -10.94
CA ASP A 84 3.50 -10.12 -11.39
C ASP A 84 2.64 -9.27 -10.45
N ALA A 85 2.00 -8.25 -11.02
CA ALA A 85 1.02 -7.43 -10.32
C ALA A 85 -0.20 -8.28 -9.95
N GLY A 86 -0.80 -8.01 -8.80
CA GLY A 86 -1.95 -8.76 -8.30
C GLY A 86 -1.59 -10.05 -7.54
N VAL A 87 -0.36 -10.57 -7.68
CA VAL A 87 0.13 -11.69 -6.86
C VAL A 87 0.48 -11.20 -5.47
N PHE A 88 -0.14 -11.79 -4.46
CA PHE A 88 0.07 -11.45 -3.05
C PHE A 88 1.51 -11.76 -2.62
N LYS A 89 2.17 -10.75 -2.04
CA LYS A 89 3.53 -10.83 -1.49
C LYS A 89 3.44 -10.37 -0.03
N SER A 90 3.29 -11.31 0.91
CA SER A 90 3.26 -11.02 2.35
C SER A 90 4.59 -10.40 2.77
N ILE A 91 4.51 -9.38 3.64
CA ILE A 91 5.69 -8.72 4.17
C ILE A 91 6.51 -9.64 5.07
N ASP A 92 5.85 -10.55 5.80
CA ASP A 92 6.51 -11.54 6.65
C ASP A 92 7.37 -12.49 5.83
N ARG A 93 6.90 -12.86 4.63
CA ARG A 93 7.69 -13.65 3.67
C ARG A 93 8.81 -12.86 3.00
N ILE A 94 8.78 -11.53 3.07
CA ILE A 94 9.82 -10.66 2.53
C ILE A 94 10.92 -10.42 3.58
N VAL A 95 10.55 -10.18 4.84
CA VAL A 95 11.45 -9.77 5.94
C VAL A 95 11.92 -10.96 6.80
N GLY A 96 11.22 -12.09 6.78
CA GLY A 96 11.50 -13.25 7.65
C GLY A 96 12.64 -14.18 7.25
N ASP A 97 13.53 -13.77 6.33
CA ASP A 97 14.77 -14.48 5.98
C ASP A 97 16.00 -13.69 6.45
#